data_AF-A0A168R705-F1
#
_entry.id   AF-A0A168R705-F1
#
_cell.length_a   1.000
_cell.length_b   1.000
_cell.length_c   1.000
_cell.angle_alpha   90.00
_cell.angle_beta   90.00
_cell.angle_gamma   90.00
#
_symmetry.space_group_name_H-M   'P 1'
#
loop_
_entity.id
_entity.type
_entity.pdbx_description
1 polymer ?
#
loop_
_entity_poly.entity_id
_entity_poly.type
_entity_poly.pdbx_seq_one_letter_code
_entity_poly.pdbx_strand_id
1 'polypeptide(L)'
;MAKLDISDSLSVGEVTLSDLECKLVGKKRKADAKSSFVVPLTLENEKLYALVDTGCTFSSIDKRFVNKRSFVIEKEHGTITLAANGMKLERIGKTKKLEILVGL
;
A
#
# COMPACT_ATOMS: atom_id res chain seq x y z
N MET A 1 -0.31 7.55 -32.31
CA MET A 1 0.67 6.86 -31.45
C MET A 1 1.47 7.90 -30.72
N ALA A 2 1.38 7.98 -29.39
CA ALA A 2 2.24 8.81 -28.58
C ALA A 2 2.86 7.93 -27.49
N LYS A 3 4.20 7.84 -27.53
CA LYS A 3 5.05 7.13 -26.58
C LYS A 3 5.46 8.15 -25.52
N LEU A 4 5.16 7.88 -24.26
CA LEU A 4 5.65 8.67 -23.13
C LEU A 4 6.77 7.87 -22.46
N ASP A 5 8.00 8.16 -22.89
CA ASP A 5 9.22 7.78 -22.16
C ASP A 5 9.36 8.75 -20.98
N ILE A 6 9.16 8.25 -19.75
CA ILE A 6 9.48 8.99 -18.53
C ILE A 6 10.79 8.41 -18.03
N SER A 7 11.89 9.12 -18.31
CA SER A 7 13.18 8.88 -17.69
C SER A 7 13.06 9.10 -16.18
N ASP A 8 13.39 8.07 -15.41
CA ASP A 8 13.61 8.13 -13.96
C ASP A 8 14.70 9.16 -13.64
N SER A 9 14.30 10.28 -13.04
CA SER A 9 15.17 11.08 -12.18
C SER A 9 14.34 11.97 -11.26
N LEU A 10 13.59 11.35 -10.36
CA LEU A 10 13.23 12.00 -9.10
C LEU A 10 14.48 11.99 -8.22
N SER A 11 15.18 13.12 -8.15
CA SER A 11 16.25 13.36 -7.17
C SER A 11 15.63 13.44 -5.77
N VAL A 12 15.40 12.26 -5.19
CA VAL A 12 15.09 12.12 -3.77
C VAL A 12 16.42 12.22 -3.03
N GLY A 13 16.57 13.25 -2.20
CA GLY A 13 17.66 13.33 -1.24
C GLY A 13 17.78 11.99 -0.51
N GLU A 14 18.98 11.43 -0.53
CA GLU A 14 19.43 10.14 -0.01
C GLU A 14 18.49 9.45 1.01
N VAL A 15 17.44 8.79 0.52
CA VAL A 15 16.63 7.85 1.32
C VAL A 15 16.89 6.48 0.74
N THR A 16 17.66 5.68 1.49
CA THR A 16 17.97 4.31 1.14
C THR A 16 16.69 3.47 1.15
N LEU A 17 16.45 2.71 0.08
CA LEU A 17 15.32 1.79 -0.12
C LEU A 17 15.08 0.81 1.05
N SER A 18 16.04 0.67 1.96
CA SER A 18 15.94 -0.08 3.22
C SER A 18 14.82 0.37 4.16
N ASP A 19 14.40 1.64 4.06
CA ASP A 19 13.47 2.25 5.03
C ASP A 19 12.00 1.95 4.73
N LEU A 20 11.72 1.37 3.55
CA LEU A 20 10.38 1.04 3.05
C LEU A 20 10.13 -0.48 2.99
N GLU A 21 11.09 -1.32 3.38
CA GLU A 21 10.93 -2.77 3.35
C GLU A 21 10.11 -3.29 4.55
N CYS A 22 8.85 -3.65 4.29
CA CYS A 22 8.15 -4.62 5.12
C CYS A 22 8.85 -5.98 5.00
N LYS A 23 9.82 -6.24 5.88
CA LYS A 23 10.59 -7.49 5.90
C LYS A 23 9.64 -8.69 6.07
N LEU A 24 9.57 -9.56 5.05
CA LEU A 24 9.07 -10.92 5.18
C LEU A 24 10.07 -11.69 6.08
N VAL A 25 9.73 -11.90 7.36
CA VAL A 25 10.68 -12.45 8.34
C VAL A 25 10.55 -13.96 8.46
N GLY A 26 11.19 -14.68 7.55
CA GLY A 26 11.65 -16.05 7.81
C GLY A 26 13.03 -16.04 8.48
N LYS A 27 13.12 -15.70 9.78
CA LYS A 27 14.20 -16.09 10.70
C LYS A 27 13.99 -15.52 12.10
N LYS A 28 14.13 -16.38 13.11
CA LYS A 28 13.94 -16.13 14.54
C LYS A 28 14.66 -14.86 15.00
N ARG A 29 13.90 -13.80 15.33
CA ARG A 29 14.38 -12.60 16.04
C ARG A 29 13.78 -12.58 17.45
N LYS A 30 14.59 -12.16 18.42
CA LYS A 30 14.22 -11.99 19.84
C LYS A 30 12.97 -11.12 19.94
N ALA A 31 12.04 -11.55 20.79
CA ALA A 31 10.73 -10.94 20.99
C ALA A 31 10.85 -9.56 21.65
N ASP A 32 10.65 -8.52 20.85
CA ASP A 32 9.85 -7.35 21.23
C ASP A 32 9.20 -6.71 19.98
N ALA A 33 8.80 -7.57 19.04
CA ALA A 33 8.21 -7.15 17.78
C ALA A 33 6.69 -7.09 17.98
N LYS A 34 6.12 -5.87 17.97
CA LYS A 34 4.67 -5.68 17.79
C LYS A 34 4.23 -6.58 16.63
N SER A 35 3.49 -7.63 16.92
CA SER A 35 3.00 -8.56 15.92
C SER A 35 2.05 -7.82 14.99
N SER A 36 2.41 -7.70 13.72
CA SER A 36 1.49 -7.18 12.70
C SER A 36 0.29 -8.13 12.61
N PHE A 37 -0.91 -7.58 12.79
CA PHE A 37 -2.14 -8.35 12.69
C PHE A 37 -2.56 -8.41 11.22
N VAL A 38 -2.55 -9.61 10.64
CA VAL A 38 -2.84 -9.84 9.23
C VAL A 38 -4.02 -10.78 9.12
N VAL A 39 -5.04 -10.41 8.34
CA VAL A 39 -6.28 -11.17 8.18
C VAL A 39 -6.48 -11.61 6.74
N PRO A 40 -6.97 -12.84 6.49
CA PRO A 40 -7.38 -13.24 5.15
C PRO A 40 -8.70 -12.54 4.78
N LEU A 41 -8.79 -12.06 3.55
CA LEU A 41 -10.03 -11.53 3.00
C LEU A 41 -10.13 -11.84 1.51
N THR A 42 -11.33 -11.74 0.98
CA THR A 42 -11.60 -11.73 -0.46
C THR A 42 -12.00 -10.32 -0.86
N LEU A 43 -11.29 -9.75 -1.84
CA LEU A 43 -11.60 -8.46 -2.45
C LEU A 43 -12.08 -8.70 -3.87
N GLU A 44 -13.32 -8.35 -4.18
CA GLU A 44 -14.06 -8.81 -5.36
C GLU A 44 -14.08 -10.35 -5.39
N ASN A 45 -13.14 -10.96 -6.10
CA ASN A 45 -12.98 -12.42 -6.22
C ASN A 45 -11.54 -12.86 -5.92
N GLU A 46 -10.71 -11.98 -5.35
CA GLU A 46 -9.29 -12.20 -5.12
C GLU A 46 -9.00 -12.42 -3.65
N LYS A 47 -8.51 -13.61 -3.31
CA LYS A 47 -8.07 -13.95 -1.95
C LYS A 47 -6.72 -13.29 -1.68
N LEU A 48 -6.67 -12.49 -0.62
CA LEU A 48 -5.47 -11.79 -0.18
C LEU A 48 -5.41 -11.68 1.33
N TYR A 49 -4.25 -11.23 1.81
CA TYR A 49 -4.04 -10.91 3.21
C TYR A 49 -3.96 -9.40 3.38
N ALA A 50 -4.69 -8.87 4.35
CA ALA A 50 -4.68 -7.45 4.68
C ALA A 50 -4.01 -7.22 6.04
N LEU A 51 -3.16 -6.20 6.10
CA LEU A 51 -2.61 -5.68 7.34
C LEU A 51 -3.68 -4.82 8.03
N VAL A 52 -4.00 -5.15 9.29
CA VAL A 52 -4.84 -4.30 10.13
C VAL A 52 -3.94 -3.31 10.86
N ASP A 53 -4.11 -2.04 10.52
CA ASP A 53 -3.34 -0.94 11.10
C ASP A 53 -4.29 0.05 11.80
N THR A 54 -4.31 0.00 13.14
CA THR A 54 -5.12 0.92 13.96
C THR A 54 -4.61 2.36 13.91
N GLY A 55 -3.40 2.59 13.42
CA GLY A 55 -2.83 3.93 13.23
C GLY A 55 -3.33 4.62 11.96
N CYS A 56 -4.10 3.93 11.12
CA CYS A 56 -4.60 4.47 9.86
C CYS A 56 -6.11 4.77 9.93
N THR A 57 -6.52 5.90 9.34
CA THR A 57 -7.93 6.33 9.29
C THR A 57 -8.63 5.93 7.99
N PHE A 58 -7.93 5.24 7.10
CA PHE A 58 -8.45 4.78 5.81
C PHE A 58 -7.81 3.44 5.42
N SER A 59 -8.45 2.70 4.52
CA SER A 59 -7.84 1.50 3.92
C SER A 59 -7.11 1.88 2.65
N SER A 60 -5.96 1.26 2.41
CA SER A 60 -5.18 1.46 1.19
C SER A 60 -4.89 0.12 0.52
N ILE A 61 -4.65 0.18 -0.79
CA ILE A 61 -4.30 -0.98 -1.60
C ILE A 61 -3.12 -0.61 -2.49
N ASP A 62 -2.22 -1.57 -2.69
CA ASP A 62 -1.02 -1.36 -3.49
C ASP A 62 -1.36 -1.04 -4.96
N LYS A 63 -0.71 -0.02 -5.53
CA LYS A 63 -0.93 0.42 -6.92
C LYS A 63 -0.64 -0.70 -7.92
N ARG A 64 0.38 -1.54 -7.69
CA ARG A 64 0.73 -2.63 -8.62
C ARG A 64 -0.36 -3.70 -8.60
N PHE A 65 -0.93 -4.00 -7.43
CA PHE A 65 -2.08 -4.89 -7.30
C PHE A 65 -3.29 -4.35 -8.08
N VAL A 66 -3.66 -3.09 -7.86
CA VAL A 66 -4.77 -2.41 -8.55
C VAL A 66 -4.59 -2.45 -10.06
N ASN A 67 -3.38 -2.13 -10.55
CA ASN A 67 -3.06 -2.17 -11.98
C ASN A 67 -3.12 -3.59 -12.56
N LYS A 68 -2.58 -4.58 -11.84
CA LYS A 68 -2.59 -5.99 -12.27
C LYS A 68 -4.00 -6.54 -12.40
N ARG A 69 -4.92 -6.06 -11.57
CA ARG A 69 -6.34 -6.48 -11.55
C ARG A 69 -7.26 -5.54 -12.33
N SER A 70 -6.70 -4.53 -13.01
CA SER A 70 -7.45 -3.57 -13.83
C SER A 70 -8.59 -2.88 -13.07
N PHE A 71 -8.40 -2.64 -11.78
CA PHE A 71 -9.37 -1.89 -10.99
C PHE A 71 -9.44 -0.44 -11.47
N VAL A 72 -10.67 0.07 -11.59
CA VAL A 72 -10.89 1.47 -12.01
C VAL A 72 -10.51 2.40 -10.86
N ILE A 73 -9.56 3.30 -11.14
CA ILE A 73 -9.14 4.36 -10.22
C ILE A 73 -9.78 5.68 -10.69
N GLU A 74 -10.59 6.27 -9.83
CA GLU A 74 -11.03 7.65 -9.97
C GLU A 74 -9.97 8.56 -9.35
N LYS A 75 -9.36 9.42 -10.18
CA LYS A 75 -8.32 10.32 -9.74
C LYS A 75 -8.89 11.29 -8.71
N GLU A 76 -8.20 11.43 -7.59
CA GLU A 76 -8.62 12.33 -6.51
C GLU A 76 -7.40 13.03 -5.95
N HIS A 77 -7.41 14.36 -5.99
CA HIS A 77 -6.30 15.17 -5.50
C HIS A 77 -6.31 15.25 -3.98
N GLY A 78 -5.12 15.24 -3.39
CA GLY A 78 -4.94 15.35 -1.95
C GLY A 78 -3.62 14.76 -1.51
N THR A 79 -3.41 14.71 -0.19
CA THR A 79 -2.22 14.14 0.42
C THR A 79 -2.60 13.13 1.49
N ILE A 80 -1.81 12.07 1.58
CA ILE A 80 -1.87 11.04 2.61
C ILE A 80 -0.73 11.30 3.58
N THR A 81 -1.06 11.55 4.85
CA THR A 81 -0.05 11.66 5.92
C THR A 81 0.31 10.26 6.40
N LEU A 82 1.59 9.92 6.35
CA LEU A 82 2.12 8.68 6.89
C LEU A 82 2.39 8.82 8.39
N ALA A 83 2.31 7.70 9.10
CA ALA A 83 2.63 7.65 10.53
C ALA A 83 4.10 8.03 10.82
N ALA A 84 5.01 7.85 9.85
CA ALA A 84 6.42 8.20 9.99
C ALA A 84 6.64 9.70 9.76
N ASN A 85 7.09 10.39 10.81
CA ASN A 85 7.69 11.74 10.77
C ASN A 85 6.89 12.80 9.99
N GLY A 86 5.55 12.72 10.00
CA GLY A 86 4.69 13.69 9.32
C GLY A 86 4.84 13.73 7.80
N MET A 87 5.45 12.69 7.20
CA MET A 87 5.62 12.59 5.75
C MET A 87 4.27 12.62 5.05
N LYS A 88 4.19 13.31 3.92
CA LYS A 88 2.98 13.39 3.09
C LYS A 88 3.26 12.83 1.70
N LEU A 89 2.41 11.93 1.24
CA LEU A 89 2.43 11.39 -0.12
C LEU A 89 1.25 11.91 -0.92
N GLU A 90 1.44 12.17 -2.20
CA GLU A 90 0.33 12.52 -3.09
C GLU A 90 -0.68 11.38 -3.19
N ARG A 91 -1.97 11.71 -3.09
CA ARG A 91 -3.06 10.76 -3.31
C ARG A 91 -3.13 10.46 -4.82
N ILE A 92 -3.04 9.17 -5.17
CA ILE A 92 -3.18 8.72 -6.56
C ILE A 92 -4.66 8.77 -6.99
N GLY A 93 -5.57 8.35 -6.11
CA GLY A 93 -7.01 8.33 -6.35
C GLY A 93 -7.73 7.38 -5.40
N LYS A 94 -8.97 7.04 -5.74
CA LYS A 94 -9.81 6.05 -5.06
C LYS A 94 -10.32 5.01 -6.04
N THR A 95 -10.54 3.80 -5.57
CA THR A 95 -11.31 2.82 -6.35
C THR A 95 -12.80 3.15 -6.27
N LYS A 96 -13.60 2.58 -7.17
CA LYS A 96 -15.03 2.42 -6.91
C LYS A 96 -15.25 1.53 -5.67
N LYS A 97 -16.48 1.49 -5.17
CA LYS A 97 -16.85 0.56 -4.09
C LYS A 97 -16.46 -0.86 -4.51
N LEU A 98 -15.63 -1.50 -3.69
CA LEU A 98 -15.23 -2.89 -3.90
C LEU A 98 -16.03 -3.82 -2.97
N GLU A 99 -16.32 -5.02 -3.45
CA GLU A 99 -16.89 -6.09 -2.63
C GLU A 99 -15.80 -6.67 -1.71
N ILE A 100 -16.10 -6.82 -0.42
CA ILE A 100 -15.16 -7.33 0.58
C ILE A 100 -15.85 -8.41 1.40
N LEU A 101 -15.26 -9.60 1.43
CA LEU A 101 -15.66 -10.69 2.31
C LEU A 101 -14.50 -11.05 3.24
N VAL A 102 -14.68 -10.84 4.54
CA VAL A 102 -13.66 -11.16 5.55
C VAL A 102 -13.75 -12.65 5.86
N GLY A 103 -12.64 -13.36 5.72
CA GLY A 103 -12.54 -14.75 6.20
C GLY A 103 -12.27 -14.73 7.69
N LEU A 104 -13.30 -14.95 8.50
CA LEU A 104 -13.16 -15.23 9.93
C LEU A 104 -13.00 -16.73 10.17
#